data_AF-A0A958K2E2-F1
#
_entry.id   AF-A0A958K2E2-F1
#
_cell.length_a   1.000
_cell.length_b   1.000
_cell.length_c   1.000
_cell.angle_alpha   90.00
_cell.angle_beta   90.00
_cell.angle_gamma   90.00
#
_symmetry.space_group_name_H-M   'P 1'
#
loop_
_entity.id
_entity.type
_entity.pdbx_description
1 polymer ?
#
loop_
_entity_poly.entity_id
_entity_poly.type
_entity_poly.pdbx_seq_one_letter_code
_entity_poly.pdbx_strand_id
1 'polypeptide(L)'
;MAPHRASPVRHYQTFIGCAVVAAHAQFLERGFRHRDVHFLIELFSNWSEAALDQGVLEIQNVQIARYVRQLVDEGYARQLSKKGNPHYELTRIGLIQIISTLVSNHYLDRKSQFFFLYYFVKNYRPLLMALVKRQGQQFPPALQIELDDLLDSKKLLTRELEHAQRELKKVMTRAQNAKQAHRYIKQLIKEGQDFPSAVQELERFHPYELNSQKTLRELIGSLPTQVRLWELTVGNELRAADIWMPHRRILESYVKAIEELLAHQLELEPYPWHY
;
A
#
# COMPACT_ATOMS: atom_id res chain seq x y z
N MET A 1 -4.54 -26.15 13.05
CA MET A 1 -4.47 -25.48 11.74
C MET A 1 -3.19 -24.66 11.70
N ALA A 2 -2.21 -25.04 10.89
CA ALA A 2 -1.01 -24.22 10.71
C ALA A 2 -1.40 -22.90 10.03
N PRO A 3 -0.84 -21.75 10.45
CA PRO A 3 -1.08 -20.49 9.76
C PRO A 3 -0.62 -20.67 8.31
N HIS A 4 -1.53 -20.50 7.35
CA HIS A 4 -1.18 -20.37 5.94
C HIS A 4 -0.15 -19.23 5.86
N ARG A 5 1.14 -19.55 5.70
CA ARG A 5 2.15 -18.58 5.31
C ARG A 5 1.59 -17.89 4.07
N ALA A 6 1.31 -16.60 4.16
CA ALA A 6 0.85 -15.84 3.02
C ALA A 6 1.84 -16.11 1.88
N SER A 7 1.33 -16.57 0.73
CA SER A 7 2.18 -16.87 -0.42
C SER A 7 3.10 -15.66 -0.68
N PRO A 8 4.43 -15.84 -0.87
CA PRO A 8 5.35 -14.74 -1.19
C PRO A 8 4.83 -13.85 -2.33
N VAL A 9 4.07 -14.45 -3.26
CA VAL A 9 3.37 -13.78 -4.35
C VAL A 9 2.43 -12.66 -3.87
N ARG A 10 1.73 -12.82 -2.75
CA ARG A 10 0.86 -11.78 -2.18
C ARG A 10 1.67 -10.63 -1.57
N HIS A 11 2.82 -10.94 -0.98
CA HIS A 11 3.66 -9.91 -0.39
C HIS A 11 4.27 -9.00 -1.47
N TYR A 12 4.58 -9.56 -2.65
CA TYR A 12 5.23 -8.86 -3.75
C TYR A 12 4.33 -8.63 -4.97
N GLN A 13 3.02 -8.60 -4.76
CA GLN A 13 2.03 -8.50 -5.83
C GLN A 13 2.26 -7.29 -6.73
N THR A 14 2.72 -6.16 -6.18
CA THR A 14 3.02 -4.95 -6.95
C THR A 14 4.10 -5.20 -8.01
N PHE A 15 5.25 -5.77 -7.62
CA PHE A 15 6.34 -6.07 -8.53
C PHE A 15 5.96 -7.13 -9.57
N ILE A 16 5.28 -8.19 -9.14
CA ILE A 16 4.84 -9.27 -10.03
C ILE A 16 3.81 -8.74 -11.06
N GLY A 17 2.82 -7.99 -10.61
CA GLY A 17 1.79 -7.42 -11.47
C GLY A 17 2.39 -6.44 -12.48
N CYS A 18 3.23 -5.52 -12.03
CA CYS A 18 3.97 -4.60 -12.92
C CYS A 18 4.82 -5.37 -13.93
N ALA A 19 5.54 -6.41 -13.51
CA ALA A 19 6.39 -7.21 -14.39
C ALA A 19 5.59 -7.95 -15.47
N VAL A 20 4.44 -8.50 -15.12
CA VAL A 20 3.55 -9.18 -16.08
C VAL A 20 2.97 -8.19 -17.10
N VAL A 21 2.53 -7.02 -16.63
CA VAL A 21 2.03 -5.95 -17.50
C VAL A 21 3.12 -5.44 -18.44
N ALA A 22 4.33 -5.19 -17.92
CA ALA A 22 5.47 -4.78 -18.73
C ALA A 22 5.91 -5.86 -19.72
N ALA A 23 5.95 -7.13 -19.32
CA ALA A 23 6.28 -8.24 -20.22
C ALA A 23 5.28 -8.34 -21.38
N HIS A 24 3.98 -8.22 -21.10
CA HIS A 24 2.95 -8.18 -22.13
C HIS A 24 3.16 -7.01 -23.10
N ALA A 25 3.50 -5.83 -22.56
CA ALA A 25 3.76 -4.63 -23.35
C ALA A 25 4.99 -4.75 -24.26
N GLN A 26 6.05 -5.38 -23.79
CA GLN A 26 7.30 -5.53 -24.53
C GLN A 26 7.25 -6.62 -25.60
N PHE A 27 6.49 -7.71 -25.40
CA PHE A 27 6.53 -8.89 -26.25
C PHE A 27 5.20 -9.18 -26.98
N LEU A 28 4.44 -8.14 -27.32
CA LEU A 28 3.09 -8.25 -27.89
C LEU A 28 2.96 -9.27 -29.04
N GLU A 29 3.89 -9.27 -30.01
CA GLU A 29 3.77 -10.10 -31.22
C GLU A 29 3.91 -11.61 -30.97
N ARG A 30 4.74 -11.99 -29.99
CA ARG A 30 5.08 -13.40 -29.70
C ARG A 30 4.53 -13.89 -28.36
N GLY A 31 3.95 -13.01 -27.57
CA GLY A 31 3.65 -13.23 -26.16
C GLY A 31 4.90 -13.23 -25.27
N PHE A 32 4.69 -13.21 -23.96
CA PHE A 32 5.77 -13.27 -22.97
C PHE A 32 5.90 -14.68 -22.38
N ARG A 33 7.09 -15.01 -21.88
CA ARG A 33 7.36 -16.24 -21.12
C ARG A 33 7.51 -15.90 -19.65
N HIS A 34 7.35 -16.92 -18.80
CA HIS A 34 7.63 -16.81 -17.37
C HIS A 34 9.05 -16.29 -17.03
N ARG A 35 10.06 -16.59 -17.85
CA ARG A 35 11.44 -16.07 -17.68
C ARG A 35 11.53 -14.56 -17.94
N ASP A 36 10.73 -14.05 -18.86
CA ASP A 36 10.71 -12.62 -19.17
C ASP A 36 10.08 -11.84 -18.01
N VAL A 37 9.05 -12.41 -17.38
CA VAL A 37 8.46 -11.91 -16.13
C VAL A 37 9.47 -11.99 -14.97
N HIS A 38 10.20 -13.10 -14.82
CA HIS A 38 11.23 -13.23 -13.78
C HIS A 38 12.31 -12.16 -13.89
N PHE A 39 12.82 -11.94 -15.09
CA PHE A 39 13.82 -10.91 -15.35
C PHE A 39 13.31 -9.51 -14.94
N LEU A 40 12.07 -9.17 -15.32
CA LEU A 40 11.48 -7.87 -14.95
C LEU A 40 11.23 -7.76 -13.44
N ILE A 41 10.84 -8.86 -12.80
CA ILE A 41 10.71 -8.91 -11.34
C ILE A 41 12.06 -8.60 -10.67
N GLU A 42 13.15 -9.24 -11.10
CA GLU A 42 14.50 -8.98 -10.58
C GLU A 42 14.92 -7.53 -10.84
N LEU A 43 14.72 -7.04 -12.06
CA LEU A 43 15.04 -5.66 -12.44
C LEU A 43 14.27 -4.63 -11.57
N PHE A 44 12.97 -4.83 -11.40
CA PHE A 44 12.13 -3.92 -10.61
C PHE A 44 12.46 -3.98 -9.13
N SER A 45 12.79 -5.18 -8.63
CA SER A 45 13.23 -5.38 -7.26
C SER A 45 14.55 -4.66 -6.99
N ASN A 46 15.49 -4.65 -7.95
CA ASN A 46 16.76 -3.93 -7.85
C ASN A 46 16.55 -2.41 -7.74
N TRP A 47 15.65 -1.83 -8.55
CA TRP A 47 15.32 -0.39 -8.44
C TRP A 47 14.70 -0.02 -7.10
N SER A 48 14.09 -0.99 -6.42
CA SER A 48 13.34 -0.80 -5.19
C SER A 48 13.92 -1.66 -4.06
N GLU A 49 15.24 -1.82 -4.00
CA GLU A 49 15.92 -2.65 -2.98
C GLU A 49 15.49 -2.25 -1.56
N ALA A 50 15.37 -0.94 -1.29
CA ALA A 50 14.87 -0.41 -0.02
C ALA A 50 13.40 -0.74 0.29
N ALA A 51 12.64 -1.29 -0.67
CA ALA A 51 11.27 -1.77 -0.50
C ALA A 51 11.20 -3.26 -0.11
N LEU A 52 12.34 -3.93 0.01
CA LEU A 52 12.44 -5.37 0.26
C LEU A 52 13.04 -5.62 1.64
N ASP A 53 12.34 -6.38 2.48
CA ASP A 53 12.80 -6.73 3.83
C ASP A 53 14.15 -7.47 3.86
N GLN A 54 14.56 -8.08 2.74
CA GLN A 54 15.79 -8.89 2.60
C GLN A 54 16.71 -8.41 1.45
N GLY A 55 16.51 -7.21 0.91
CA GLY A 55 17.35 -6.62 -0.15
C GLY A 55 17.19 -7.23 -1.55
N VAL A 56 16.89 -8.53 -1.66
CA VAL A 56 16.60 -9.18 -2.95
C VAL A 56 15.32 -9.98 -2.88
N LEU A 57 14.54 -9.87 -3.94
CA LEU A 57 13.30 -10.59 -4.10
C LEU A 57 13.55 -11.97 -4.68
N GLU A 58 13.70 -12.96 -3.81
CA GLU A 58 13.91 -14.35 -4.23
C GLU A 58 12.58 -15.03 -4.62
N ILE A 59 12.13 -14.79 -5.85
CA ILE A 59 11.00 -15.54 -6.42
C ILE A 59 11.51 -16.59 -7.40
N GLN A 60 11.17 -17.85 -7.13
CA GLN A 60 11.53 -18.95 -8.01
C GLN A 60 10.70 -18.92 -9.31
N ASN A 61 11.31 -19.29 -10.43
CA ASN A 61 10.65 -19.45 -11.72
C ASN A 61 9.38 -20.34 -11.67
N VAL A 62 9.34 -21.33 -10.78
CA VAL A 62 8.17 -22.20 -10.58
C VAL A 62 7.00 -21.43 -9.96
N GLN A 63 7.26 -20.48 -9.05
CA GLN A 63 6.22 -19.63 -8.45
C GLN A 63 5.62 -18.67 -9.49
N ILE A 64 6.46 -18.10 -10.36
CA ILE A 64 5.99 -17.24 -11.47
C ILE A 64 5.18 -18.07 -12.46
N ALA A 65 5.65 -19.26 -12.83
CA ALA A 65 4.92 -20.14 -13.74
C ALA A 65 3.54 -20.51 -13.16
N ARG A 66 3.44 -20.77 -11.85
CA ARG A 66 2.16 -21.00 -11.16
C ARG A 66 1.25 -19.77 -11.19
N TYR A 67 1.80 -18.58 -10.94
CA TYR A 67 1.04 -17.33 -11.00
C TYR A 67 0.50 -17.07 -12.40
N VAL A 68 1.32 -17.23 -13.45
CA VAL A 68 0.88 -17.05 -14.84
C VAL A 68 -0.17 -18.08 -15.23
N ARG A 69 -0.05 -19.34 -14.80
CA ARG A 69 -1.10 -20.36 -15.02
C ARG A 69 -2.40 -19.98 -14.32
N GLN A 70 -2.34 -19.48 -13.09
CA GLN A 70 -3.52 -18.98 -12.40
C GLN A 70 -4.22 -17.87 -13.20
N LEU A 71 -3.45 -16.92 -13.78
CA LEU A 71 -4.04 -15.91 -14.67
C LEU A 71 -4.73 -16.52 -15.90
N VAL A 72 -4.20 -17.62 -16.45
CA VAL A 72 -4.84 -18.34 -17.56
C VAL A 72 -6.13 -19.01 -17.10
N ASP A 73 -6.10 -19.70 -15.96
CA ASP A 73 -7.26 -20.38 -15.38
C ASP A 73 -8.40 -19.39 -15.03
N GLU A 74 -8.04 -18.17 -14.61
CA GLU A 74 -8.96 -17.07 -14.31
C GLU A 74 -9.43 -16.29 -15.56
N GLY A 75 -8.92 -16.60 -16.76
CA GLY A 75 -9.26 -15.91 -18.01
C GLY A 75 -8.61 -14.54 -18.19
N TYR A 76 -7.66 -14.17 -17.32
CA TYR A 76 -6.87 -12.95 -17.41
C TYR A 76 -5.70 -13.06 -18.39
N ALA A 77 -5.28 -14.27 -18.73
CA ALA A 77 -4.28 -14.53 -19.75
C ALA A 77 -4.71 -15.67 -20.68
N ARG A 78 -4.06 -15.77 -21.84
CA ARG A 78 -4.17 -16.91 -22.76
C ARG A 78 -2.79 -17.45 -23.09
N GLN A 79 -2.70 -18.76 -23.22
CA GLN A 79 -1.49 -19.42 -23.73
C GLN A 79 -1.54 -19.49 -25.25
N LEU A 80 -0.52 -18.95 -25.92
CA LEU A 80 -0.44 -18.88 -27.38
C LEU A 80 0.10 -20.18 -28.00
N SER A 81 1.04 -20.86 -27.34
CA SER A 81 1.63 -22.11 -27.82
C SER A 81 1.30 -23.28 -26.91
N LYS A 82 0.68 -24.34 -27.46
CA LYS A 82 0.46 -25.62 -26.74
C LYS A 82 1.67 -26.57 -26.79
N LYS A 83 2.60 -26.35 -27.73
CA LYS A 83 3.82 -27.16 -27.93
C LYS A 83 5.07 -26.31 -27.68
N GLY A 84 6.07 -26.90 -27.03
CA GLY A 84 7.33 -26.24 -26.70
C GLY A 84 7.24 -25.30 -25.50
N ASN A 85 8.11 -24.27 -25.47
CA ASN A 85 8.11 -23.30 -24.38
C ASN A 85 6.84 -22.44 -24.42
N PRO A 86 6.06 -22.37 -23.34
CA PRO A 86 4.77 -21.68 -23.33
C PRO A 86 4.96 -20.17 -23.40
N HIS A 87 4.24 -19.55 -24.34
CA HIS A 87 4.10 -18.10 -24.44
C HIS A 87 2.69 -17.69 -24.03
N TYR A 88 2.59 -16.54 -23.38
CA TYR A 88 1.36 -16.02 -22.79
C TYR A 88 1.08 -14.62 -23.28
N GLU A 89 -0.19 -14.26 -23.29
CA GLU A 89 -0.66 -12.92 -23.58
C GLU A 89 -1.76 -12.56 -22.58
N LEU A 90 -1.74 -11.33 -22.05
CA LEU A 90 -2.85 -10.88 -21.23
C LEU A 90 -4.07 -10.68 -22.10
N THR A 91 -5.23 -11.08 -21.58
CA THR A 91 -6.49 -10.63 -22.16
C THR A 91 -6.71 -9.16 -21.79
N ARG A 92 -7.59 -8.47 -22.51
CA ARG A 92 -7.93 -7.06 -22.24
C ARG A 92 -8.45 -6.88 -20.82
N ILE A 93 -9.31 -7.81 -20.40
CA ILE A 93 -9.86 -7.86 -19.04
C ILE A 93 -8.73 -8.12 -18.04
N GLY A 94 -7.81 -9.05 -18.33
CA GLY A 94 -6.66 -9.30 -17.47
C GLY A 94 -5.74 -8.09 -17.30
N LEU A 95 -5.47 -7.35 -18.38
CA LEU A 95 -4.68 -6.12 -18.32
C LEU A 95 -5.34 -5.07 -17.40
N ILE A 96 -6.62 -4.78 -17.63
CA ILE A 96 -7.39 -3.82 -16.82
C ILE A 96 -7.45 -4.28 -15.37
N GLN A 97 -7.77 -5.56 -15.13
CA GLN A 97 -7.91 -6.10 -13.77
C GLN A 97 -6.60 -6.03 -12.99
N ILE A 98 -5.46 -6.38 -13.61
CA ILE A 98 -4.16 -6.31 -12.94
C ILE A 98 -3.83 -4.86 -12.61
N ILE A 99 -3.96 -3.94 -13.57
CA ILE A 99 -3.65 -2.51 -13.34
C ILE A 99 -4.58 -1.92 -12.27
N SER A 100 -5.89 -2.18 -12.36
CA SER A 100 -6.88 -1.76 -11.36
C SER A 100 -6.48 -2.25 -9.96
N THR A 101 -6.14 -3.53 -9.83
CA THR A 101 -5.69 -4.10 -8.54
C THR A 101 -4.43 -3.42 -8.02
N LEU A 102 -3.47 -3.10 -8.91
CA LEU A 102 -2.23 -2.41 -8.53
C LEU A 102 -2.51 -0.99 -7.98
N VAL A 103 -3.36 -0.22 -8.66
CA VAL A 103 -3.61 1.19 -8.30
C VAL A 103 -4.67 1.39 -7.22
N SER A 104 -5.47 0.37 -6.91
CA SER A 104 -6.46 0.40 -5.83
C SER A 104 -5.93 -0.08 -4.48
N ASN A 105 -4.72 -0.64 -4.42
CA ASN A 105 -4.11 -1.08 -3.17
C ASN A 105 -3.74 0.08 -2.23
N HIS A 106 -3.73 -0.20 -0.93
CA HIS A 106 -3.26 0.74 0.09
C HIS A 106 -1.78 0.51 0.40
N TYR A 107 -0.97 1.56 0.30
CA TYR A 107 0.50 1.46 0.41
C TYR A 107 1.10 2.16 1.63
N LEU A 108 0.29 2.55 2.62
CA LEU A 108 0.81 3.28 3.78
C LEU A 108 1.86 2.49 4.56
N ASP A 109 1.72 1.18 4.68
CA ASP A 109 2.73 0.32 5.33
C ASP A 109 3.89 -0.03 4.38
N ARG A 110 3.80 0.34 3.10
CA ARG A 110 4.73 -0.06 2.02
C ARG A 110 5.03 1.12 1.08
N LYS A 111 5.43 2.26 1.67
CA LYS A 111 5.65 3.53 0.95
C LYS A 111 6.60 3.41 -0.25
N SER A 112 7.67 2.61 -0.12
CA SER A 112 8.60 2.36 -1.22
C SER A 112 7.93 1.64 -2.41
N GLN A 113 6.98 0.74 -2.15
CA GLN A 113 6.19 0.08 -3.21
C GLN A 113 5.25 1.08 -3.91
N PHE A 114 4.72 2.07 -3.18
CA PHE A 114 3.96 3.16 -3.80
C PHE A 114 4.81 3.98 -4.76
N PHE A 115 6.00 4.41 -4.36
CA PHE A 115 6.88 5.19 -5.23
C PHE A 115 7.31 4.40 -6.47
N PHE A 116 7.56 3.10 -6.32
CA PHE A 116 7.77 2.21 -7.46
C PHE A 116 6.55 2.16 -8.39
N LEU A 117 5.35 1.97 -7.85
CA LEU A 117 4.12 1.95 -8.65
C LEU A 117 3.89 3.28 -9.37
N TYR A 118 4.09 4.40 -8.68
CA TYR A 118 4.01 5.73 -9.27
C TYR A 118 4.98 5.87 -10.45
N TYR A 119 6.25 5.49 -10.25
CA TYR A 119 7.24 5.47 -11.32
C TYR A 119 6.78 4.59 -12.49
N PHE A 120 6.30 3.39 -12.20
CA PHE A 120 5.81 2.46 -13.21
C PHE A 120 4.67 3.09 -14.02
N VAL A 121 3.61 3.57 -13.36
CA VAL A 121 2.45 4.19 -14.02
C VAL A 121 2.88 5.38 -14.87
N LYS A 122 3.72 6.28 -14.33
CA LYS A 122 4.20 7.47 -15.06
C LYS A 122 5.00 7.10 -16.32
N ASN A 123 5.94 6.16 -16.20
CA ASN A 123 6.93 5.90 -17.26
C ASN A 123 6.51 4.78 -18.23
N TYR A 124 5.69 3.83 -17.80
CA TYR A 124 5.17 2.75 -18.66
C TYR A 124 3.86 3.11 -19.34
N ARG A 125 3.17 4.19 -18.95
CA ARG A 125 1.92 4.62 -19.62
C ARG A 125 2.06 4.75 -21.14
N PRO A 126 3.09 5.42 -21.71
CA PRO A 126 3.20 5.52 -23.17
C PRO A 126 3.30 4.14 -23.84
N LEU A 127 4.06 3.22 -23.26
CA LEU A 127 4.22 1.87 -23.77
C LEU A 127 2.91 1.08 -23.71
N LEU A 128 2.16 1.18 -22.61
CA LEU A 128 0.87 0.51 -22.44
C LEU A 128 -0.21 1.08 -23.37
N MET A 129 -0.25 2.40 -23.54
CA MET A 129 -1.16 3.04 -24.48
C MET A 129 -0.82 2.70 -25.94
N ALA A 130 0.47 2.55 -26.27
CA ALA A 130 0.91 2.08 -27.58
C ALA A 130 0.47 0.63 -27.84
N LEU A 131 0.56 -0.26 -26.83
CA LEU A 131 0.04 -1.63 -26.92
C LEU A 131 -1.46 -1.62 -27.26
N VAL A 132 -2.25 -0.81 -26.56
CA VAL A 132 -3.70 -0.72 -26.77
C VAL A 132 -4.03 -0.22 -28.17
N LYS A 133 -3.31 0.79 -28.66
CA LYS A 133 -3.46 1.29 -30.04
C LYS A 133 -3.15 0.21 -31.08
N ARG A 134 -2.10 -0.59 -30.87
CA ARG A 134 -1.70 -1.68 -31.78
C ARG A 134 -2.71 -2.83 -31.83
N GLN A 135 -3.38 -3.14 -30.72
CA GLN A 135 -4.45 -4.14 -30.68
C GLN A 135 -5.72 -3.67 -31.43
N GLY A 136 -5.84 -2.37 -31.73
CA GLY A 136 -6.83 -1.82 -32.66
C GLY A 136 -8.27 -2.10 -32.22
N GLN A 137 -9.08 -2.65 -33.14
CA GLN A 137 -10.49 -3.00 -32.88
C GLN A 137 -10.66 -4.01 -31.74
N GLN A 138 -9.62 -4.77 -31.41
CA GLN A 138 -9.68 -5.63 -30.25
C GLN A 138 -9.77 -4.81 -28.97
N PHE A 139 -9.36 -3.55 -28.87
CA PHE A 139 -9.50 -2.77 -27.62
C PHE A 139 -10.55 -1.65 -27.77
N PRO A 140 -11.80 -1.86 -27.32
CA PRO A 140 -12.87 -0.88 -27.49
C PRO A 140 -12.54 0.46 -26.84
N PRO A 141 -13.01 1.60 -27.38
CA PRO A 141 -12.74 2.93 -26.83
C PRO A 141 -13.02 3.08 -25.34
N ALA A 142 -14.09 2.43 -24.84
CA ALA A 142 -14.44 2.44 -23.42
C ALA A 142 -13.30 1.89 -22.53
N LEU A 143 -12.69 0.77 -22.92
CA LEU A 143 -11.56 0.20 -22.17
C LEU A 143 -10.30 1.08 -22.30
N GLN A 144 -10.12 1.78 -23.42
CA GLN A 144 -8.99 2.71 -23.59
C GLN A 144 -9.08 3.87 -22.61
N ILE A 145 -10.29 4.43 -22.45
CA ILE A 145 -10.57 5.50 -21.48
C ILE A 145 -10.35 5.00 -20.06
N GLU A 146 -10.85 3.80 -19.74
CA GLU A 146 -10.64 3.19 -18.43
C GLU A 146 -9.15 2.96 -18.13
N LEU A 147 -8.39 2.40 -19.07
CA LEU A 147 -6.96 2.21 -18.89
C LEU A 147 -6.22 3.54 -18.72
N ASP A 148 -6.58 4.57 -19.50
CA ASP A 148 -5.97 5.88 -19.41
C ASP A 148 -6.23 6.55 -18.06
N ASP A 149 -7.44 6.39 -17.50
CA ASP A 149 -7.78 6.83 -16.15
C ASP A 149 -6.98 6.08 -15.08
N LEU A 150 -6.86 4.74 -15.21
CA LEU A 150 -6.07 3.92 -14.29
C LEU A 150 -4.57 4.27 -14.33
N LEU A 151 -4.06 4.71 -15.49
CA LEU A 151 -2.68 5.12 -15.68
C LEU A 151 -2.45 6.63 -15.45
N ASP A 152 -3.44 7.34 -14.92
CA ASP A 152 -3.29 8.73 -14.54
C ASP A 152 -2.47 8.86 -13.24
N SER A 153 -1.17 9.04 -13.42
CA SER A 153 -0.22 9.24 -12.31
C SER A 153 -0.57 10.41 -11.39
N LYS A 154 -1.26 11.46 -11.88
CA LYS A 154 -1.67 12.59 -11.04
C LYS A 154 -2.80 12.17 -10.12
N LYS A 155 -3.82 11.48 -10.66
CA LYS A 155 -4.91 10.90 -9.85
C LYS A 155 -4.38 9.90 -8.83
N LEU A 156 -3.39 9.08 -9.21
CA LEU A 156 -2.73 8.15 -8.28
C LEU A 156 -2.09 8.89 -7.09
N LEU A 157 -1.31 9.94 -7.36
CA LEU A 157 -0.69 10.77 -6.31
C LEU A 157 -1.74 11.45 -5.43
N THR A 158 -2.78 12.07 -6.02
CA THR A 158 -3.85 12.73 -5.27
C THR A 158 -4.56 11.77 -4.32
N ARG A 159 -4.93 10.57 -4.78
CA ARG A 159 -5.61 9.56 -3.94
C ARG A 159 -4.74 9.11 -2.76
N GLU A 160 -3.45 8.87 -3.00
CA GLU A 160 -2.53 8.48 -1.92
C GLU A 160 -2.27 9.63 -0.95
N LEU A 161 -2.17 10.87 -1.43
CA LEU A 161 -2.06 12.06 -0.58
C LEU A 161 -3.26 12.19 0.36
N GLU A 162 -4.48 12.10 -0.17
CA GLU A 162 -5.71 12.14 0.62
C GLU A 162 -5.75 11.02 1.67
N HIS A 163 -5.25 9.84 1.32
CA HIS A 163 -5.17 8.73 2.27
C HIS A 163 -4.13 8.97 3.37
N ALA A 164 -2.92 9.40 3.02
CA ALA A 164 -1.86 9.71 3.96
C ALA A 164 -2.24 10.87 4.90
N GLN A 165 -2.91 11.90 4.40
CA GLN A 165 -3.42 13.01 5.20
C GLN A 165 -4.51 12.58 6.19
N ARG A 166 -5.41 11.65 5.79
CA ARG A 166 -6.41 11.09 6.70
C ARG A 166 -5.77 10.30 7.83
N GLU A 167 -4.76 9.47 7.55
CA GLU A 167 -4.04 8.76 8.62
C GLU A 167 -3.23 9.71 9.50
N LEU A 168 -2.60 10.73 8.92
CA LEU A 168 -1.87 11.75 9.69
C LEU A 168 -2.81 12.44 10.69
N LYS A 169 -4.01 12.83 10.24
CA LYS A 169 -5.05 13.42 11.10
C LYS A 169 -5.43 12.46 12.25
N LYS A 170 -5.64 11.17 11.96
CA LYS A 170 -5.96 10.16 13.00
C LYS A 170 -4.84 10.04 14.03
N VAL A 171 -3.58 9.97 13.59
CA VAL A 171 -2.41 9.89 14.49
C VAL A 171 -2.29 11.14 15.35
N MET A 172 -2.48 12.33 14.77
CA MET A 172 -2.49 13.60 15.51
C MET A 172 -3.60 13.64 16.57
N THR A 173 -4.82 13.23 16.21
CA THR A 173 -5.94 13.16 17.16
C THR A 173 -5.62 12.18 18.30
N ARG A 174 -5.08 10.99 18.00
CA ARG A 174 -4.68 10.02 19.04
C ARG A 174 -3.62 10.60 20.00
N ALA A 175 -2.61 11.27 19.45
CA ALA A 175 -1.57 11.91 20.24
C ALA A 175 -2.09 13.05 21.13
N GLN A 176 -3.02 13.85 20.60
CA GLN A 176 -3.65 14.90 21.37
C GLN A 176 -4.53 14.34 22.49
N ASN A 177 -5.35 13.33 22.17
CA ASN A 177 -6.26 12.71 23.13
C ASN A 177 -5.51 12.09 24.30
N ALA A 178 -4.40 11.38 24.08
CA ALA A 178 -3.67 10.80 25.21
C ALA A 178 -2.91 11.85 26.03
N LYS A 179 -2.43 12.94 25.41
CA LYS A 179 -1.86 14.08 26.16
C LYS A 179 -2.91 14.74 27.04
N GLN A 180 -4.13 14.91 26.53
CA GLN A 180 -5.26 15.45 27.30
C GLN A 180 -5.66 14.50 28.43
N ALA A 181 -5.84 13.21 28.14
CA ALA A 181 -6.13 12.18 29.13
C ALA A 181 -5.10 12.14 30.26
N HIS A 182 -3.81 12.18 29.91
CA HIS A 182 -2.70 12.25 30.87
C HIS A 182 -2.74 13.50 31.76
N ARG A 183 -2.95 14.67 31.16
CA ARG A 183 -3.06 15.93 31.92
C ARG A 183 -4.25 15.90 32.86
N TYR A 184 -5.38 15.40 32.36
CA TYR A 184 -6.62 15.32 33.12
C TYR A 184 -6.49 14.37 34.31
N ILE A 185 -5.97 13.15 34.12
CA ILE A 185 -5.81 12.22 35.25
C ILE A 185 -4.77 12.73 36.27
N LYS A 186 -3.69 13.39 35.84
CA LYS A 186 -2.74 14.04 36.77
C LYS A 186 -3.42 15.13 37.59
N GLN A 187 -4.33 15.90 36.99
CA GLN A 187 -5.11 16.90 37.68
C GLN A 187 -6.05 16.26 38.73
N LEU A 188 -6.83 15.24 38.35
CA LEU A 188 -7.76 14.56 39.27
C LEU A 188 -7.03 13.94 40.48
N ILE A 189 -5.87 13.31 40.24
CA ILE A 189 -5.03 12.77 41.32
C ILE A 189 -4.49 13.89 42.22
N LYS A 190 -4.06 15.02 41.64
CA LYS A 190 -3.56 16.18 42.41
C LYS A 190 -4.67 16.82 43.26
N GLU A 191 -5.90 16.80 42.79
CA GLU A 191 -7.10 17.27 43.51
C GLU A 191 -7.55 16.30 44.61
N GLY A 192 -6.84 15.18 44.81
CA GLY A 192 -7.10 14.22 45.87
C GLY A 192 -8.23 13.24 45.56
N GLN A 193 -8.67 13.17 44.29
CA GLN A 193 -9.69 12.22 43.89
C GLN A 193 -9.16 10.79 43.99
N ASP A 194 -9.99 9.86 44.49
CA ASP A 194 -9.63 8.46 44.57
C ASP A 194 -9.55 7.84 43.17
N PHE A 195 -8.66 6.86 43.04
CA PHE A 195 -8.27 6.30 41.74
C PHE A 195 -9.44 5.71 40.94
N PRO A 196 -10.40 4.96 41.55
CA PRO A 196 -11.58 4.47 40.83
C PRO A 196 -12.44 5.59 40.24
N SER A 197 -12.67 6.67 40.98
CA SER A 197 -13.46 7.81 40.51
C SER A 197 -12.74 8.60 39.43
N ALA A 198 -11.41 8.77 39.56
CA ALA A 198 -10.60 9.44 38.54
C ALA A 198 -10.63 8.68 37.19
N VAL A 199 -10.63 7.35 37.22
CA VAL A 199 -10.77 6.51 36.00
C VAL A 199 -12.16 6.63 35.39
N GLN A 200 -13.20 6.67 36.22
CA GLN A 200 -14.58 6.82 35.73
C GLN A 200 -14.81 8.18 35.06
N GLU A 201 -14.28 9.26 35.64
CA GLU A 201 -14.33 10.59 34.99
C GLU A 201 -13.48 10.62 33.72
N LEU A 202 -12.29 10.00 33.72
CA LEU A 202 -11.46 9.90 32.52
C LEU A 202 -12.20 9.21 31.36
N GLU A 203 -12.86 8.09 31.63
CA GLU A 203 -13.64 7.34 30.63
C GLU A 203 -14.82 8.15 30.08
N ARG A 204 -15.46 8.98 30.92
CA ARG A 204 -16.57 9.85 30.50
C ARG A 204 -16.12 10.92 29.49
N PHE A 205 -14.97 11.53 29.73
CA PHE A 205 -14.43 12.60 28.86
C PHE A 205 -13.60 12.07 27.68
N HIS A 206 -13.01 10.89 27.83
CA HIS A 206 -12.18 10.24 26.82
C HIS A 206 -12.57 8.75 26.70
N PRO A 207 -13.74 8.43 26.13
CA PRO A 207 -14.20 7.06 26.01
C PRO A 207 -13.22 6.27 25.15
N TYR A 208 -12.71 5.18 25.72
CA TYR A 208 -11.71 4.33 25.09
C TYR A 208 -12.27 2.92 24.95
N GLU A 209 -12.80 2.61 23.77
CA GLU A 209 -13.27 1.26 23.45
C GLU A 209 -12.12 0.47 22.80
N LEU A 210 -11.47 -0.38 23.59
CA LEU A 210 -10.55 -1.38 23.05
C LEU A 210 -11.36 -2.57 22.54
N ASN A 211 -11.59 -2.59 21.22
CA ASN A 211 -12.08 -3.76 20.49
C ASN A 211 -13.35 -4.41 21.07
N SER A 212 -14.38 -3.61 21.37
CA SER A 212 -15.73 -4.03 21.81
C SER A 212 -15.84 -5.01 22.98
N GLN A 213 -14.73 -5.42 23.60
CA GLN A 213 -14.71 -6.51 24.58
C GLN A 213 -14.62 -6.04 26.02
N LYS A 214 -13.98 -4.88 26.27
CA LYS A 214 -13.81 -4.31 27.61
C LYS A 214 -13.83 -2.79 27.59
N THR A 215 -14.42 -2.20 28.62
CA THR A 215 -14.37 -0.77 28.89
C THR A 215 -13.00 -0.36 29.44
N LEU A 216 -12.66 0.94 29.41
CA LEU A 216 -11.40 1.43 29.98
C LEU A 216 -11.35 1.14 31.48
N ARG A 217 -12.48 1.33 32.16
CA ARG A 217 -12.61 1.04 33.59
C ARG A 217 -12.36 -0.44 33.89
N GLU A 218 -12.93 -1.35 33.11
CA GLU A 218 -12.71 -2.80 33.28
C GLU A 218 -11.25 -3.19 33.05
N LEU A 219 -10.64 -2.63 32.00
CA LEU A 219 -9.23 -2.87 31.70
C LEU A 219 -8.35 -2.42 32.87
N ILE A 220 -8.45 -1.16 33.27
CA ILE A 220 -7.63 -0.60 34.36
C ILE A 220 -7.95 -1.31 35.67
N GLY A 221 -9.22 -1.62 35.96
CA GLY A 221 -9.63 -2.33 37.17
C GLY A 221 -9.01 -3.72 37.32
N SER A 222 -8.64 -4.37 36.21
CA SER A 222 -8.05 -5.72 36.21
C SER A 222 -6.53 -5.77 36.40
N LEU A 223 -5.82 -4.65 36.24
CA LEU A 223 -4.35 -4.62 36.30
C LEU A 223 -3.84 -4.60 37.76
N PRO A 224 -2.58 -4.95 38.05
CA PRO A 224 -1.97 -4.68 39.36
C PRO A 224 -1.88 -3.17 39.65
N THR A 225 -2.01 -2.73 40.90
CA THR A 225 -2.06 -1.30 41.28
C THR A 225 -0.91 -0.46 40.72
N GLN A 226 0.33 -0.97 40.80
CA GLN A 226 1.50 -0.26 40.27
C GLN A 226 1.40 -0.06 38.75
N VAL A 227 0.90 -1.06 38.02
CA VAL A 227 0.72 -1.01 36.57
C VAL A 227 -0.40 -0.04 36.20
N ARG A 228 -1.52 -0.03 36.94
CA ARG A 228 -2.61 0.94 36.75
C ARG A 228 -2.11 2.38 36.86
N LEU A 229 -1.41 2.67 37.95
CA LEU A 229 -0.90 4.01 38.21
C LEU A 229 0.04 4.45 37.09
N TRP A 230 0.95 3.56 36.67
CA TRP A 230 1.84 3.83 35.55
C TRP A 230 1.09 4.07 34.23
N GLU A 231 0.14 3.20 33.85
CA GLU A 231 -0.61 3.33 32.58
C GLU A 231 -1.31 4.69 32.44
N LEU A 232 -1.93 5.15 33.53
CA LEU A 232 -2.65 6.40 33.53
C LEU A 232 -1.74 7.63 33.63
N THR A 233 -0.70 7.57 34.46
CA THR A 233 0.12 8.76 34.79
C THR A 233 1.40 8.89 33.98
N VAL A 234 1.81 7.86 33.26
CA VAL A 234 3.06 7.82 32.46
C VAL A 234 2.80 7.18 31.09
N GLY A 235 2.10 6.05 31.04
CA GLY A 235 1.91 5.26 29.83
C GLY A 235 1.28 6.03 28.67
N ASN A 236 0.23 6.83 28.92
CA ASN A 236 -0.38 7.69 27.89
C ASN A 236 0.59 8.73 27.30
N GLU A 237 1.43 9.33 28.13
CA GLU A 237 2.44 10.31 27.70
C GLU A 237 3.54 9.64 26.87
N LEU A 238 4.03 8.48 27.31
CA LEU A 238 5.03 7.71 26.57
C LEU A 238 4.47 7.18 25.24
N ARG A 239 3.24 6.65 25.21
CA ARG A 239 2.60 6.26 23.93
C ARG A 239 2.50 7.44 22.97
N ALA A 240 2.23 8.64 23.47
CA ALA A 240 2.27 9.83 22.65
C ALA A 240 3.66 10.16 22.12
N ALA A 241 4.65 10.21 23.00
CA ALA A 241 6.01 10.58 22.65
C ALA A 241 6.72 9.54 21.76
N ASP A 242 6.53 8.25 22.05
CA ASP A 242 7.38 7.17 21.54
C ASP A 242 6.71 6.36 20.42
N ILE A 243 5.38 6.39 20.32
CA ILE A 243 4.65 5.67 19.26
C ILE A 243 4.07 6.65 18.24
N TRP A 244 3.19 7.56 18.68
CA TRP A 244 2.44 8.37 17.72
C TRP A 244 3.24 9.54 17.14
N MET A 245 4.13 10.17 17.91
CA MET A 245 4.96 11.26 17.37
C MET A 245 5.97 10.78 16.31
N PRO A 246 6.67 9.65 16.46
CA PRO A 246 7.50 9.10 15.39
C PRO A 246 6.67 8.71 14.16
N HIS A 247 5.52 8.07 14.35
CA HIS A 247 4.61 7.73 13.26
C HIS A 247 4.15 9.00 12.51
N ARG A 248 3.79 10.06 13.23
CA ARG A 248 3.44 11.36 12.65
C ARG A 248 4.56 11.89 11.76
N ARG A 249 5.81 11.91 12.25
CA ARG A 249 6.96 12.39 11.45
C ARG A 249 7.14 11.60 10.16
N ILE A 250 7.02 10.27 10.22
CA ILE A 250 7.09 9.42 9.03
C ILE A 250 5.98 9.76 8.02
N LEU A 251 4.75 9.98 8.50
CA LEU A 251 3.64 10.39 7.63
C LEU A 251 3.82 11.80 7.06
N GLU A 252 4.32 12.76 7.85
CA GLU A 252 4.62 14.12 7.39
C GLU A 252 5.68 14.10 6.27
N SER A 253 6.76 13.34 6.45
CA SER A 253 7.78 13.17 5.41
C SER A 253 7.20 12.50 4.15
N TYR A 254 6.32 11.52 4.31
CA TYR A 254 5.67 10.85 3.19
C TYR A 254 4.72 11.77 2.42
N VAL A 255 3.87 12.51 3.13
CA VAL A 255 2.98 13.54 2.56
C VAL A 255 3.79 14.56 1.77
N LYS A 256 4.86 15.09 2.37
CA LYS A 256 5.74 16.06 1.70
C LYS A 256 6.35 15.49 0.41
N ALA A 257 6.82 14.25 0.43
CA ALA A 257 7.36 13.61 -0.77
C ALA A 257 6.32 13.47 -1.89
N ILE A 258 5.05 13.17 -1.56
CA ILE A 258 3.96 13.12 -2.54
C ILE A 258 3.62 14.52 -3.09
N GLU A 259 3.60 15.54 -2.24
CA GLU A 259 3.37 16.94 -2.62
C GLU A 259 4.46 17.45 -3.58
N GLU A 260 5.73 17.13 -3.31
CA GLU A 260 6.86 17.45 -4.19
C GLU A 260 6.70 16.77 -5.58
N LEU A 261 6.30 15.50 -5.62
CA LEU A 261 6.02 14.81 -6.88
C LEU A 261 4.86 15.41 -7.66
N LEU A 262 3.80 15.85 -6.96
CA LEU A 262 2.66 16.56 -7.58
C LEU A 262 3.09 17.91 -8.15
N ALA A 263 3.91 18.67 -7.43
CA ALA A 263 4.44 19.95 -7.89
C ALA A 263 5.29 19.78 -9.16
N HIS A 264 6.22 18.82 -9.16
CA HIS A 264 7.06 18.55 -10.33
C HIS A 264 6.29 18.08 -11.57
N GLN A 265 5.13 17.45 -11.42
CA GLN A 265 4.28 17.13 -12.57
C GLN A 265 3.67 18.35 -13.25
N LEU A 266 3.55 19.47 -12.54
CA LEU A 266 3.05 20.72 -13.11
C LEU A 266 4.15 21.47 -13.88
N GLU A 267 5.41 21.18 -13.60
CA GLU A 267 6.58 21.88 -14.16
C GLU A 267 7.15 21.21 -15.42
N LEU A 268 6.95 19.89 -15.59
CA LEU A 268 7.50 19.14 -16.73
C LEU A 268 6.53 19.13 -17.91
N GLU A 269 6.94 19.72 -19.03
CA GLU A 269 6.33 19.44 -20.33
C GLU A 269 6.45 17.93 -20.66
N PRO A 270 5.44 17.32 -21.31
CA PRO A 270 5.52 15.92 -21.68
C PRO A 270 6.73 15.69 -22.60
N TYR A 271 7.68 14.87 -22.13
CA TYR A 271 8.82 14.44 -22.94
C TYR A 271 8.30 13.86 -24.27
N PRO A 272 8.71 14.40 -25.43
CA PRO A 272 8.24 13.92 -26.71
C PRO A 272 8.91 12.57 -26.98
N TRP A 273 8.22 11.49 -26.64
CA TRP A 273 8.57 10.18 -27.13
C TRP A 273 8.22 10.11 -28.62
N HIS A 274 9.17 10.43 -29.48
CA HIS A 274 9.08 10.12 -30.90
C HIS A 274 9.31 8.60 -31.06
N TYR A 275 8.23 7.83 -31.12
CA TYR A 275 8.22 6.43 -31.55
C TYR A 275 7.70 6.32 -32.97
#